data_AF-A0A8I3W255-F1
#
_entry.id   AF-A0A8I3W255-F1
#
_cell.length_a   1.000
_cell.length_b   1.000
_cell.length_c   1.000
_cell.angle_alpha   90.00
_cell.angle_beta   90.00
_cell.angle_gamma   90.00
#
_symmetry.space_group_name_H-M   'P 1'
#
loop_
_entity.id
_entity.type
_entity.pdbx_description
1 polymer ?
#
loop_
_entity_poly.entity_id
_entity_poly.type
_entity_poly.pdbx_seq_one_letter_code
_entity_poly.pdbx_strand_id
1 'polypeptide(L)'
;MTELDFRRWIMRNFCELKEHVLNQCKETKNLEKRFEKRFEEMITRMDTLERNMNELKELKNTKRELREANTSFNSRIDQAEERISEVEDQLNEIKRETKITEKSAKRNEQSLQEMWDYVKRPNLRLIGVPEGDEENESKLENTLQDIIQENFPHLARQANTQLQEIQRTPQRYSARRATPRHIIVRFNRVEIKERILRAAREKGRKGRKREREREREREI
;
A
#
# COMPACT_ATOMS: atom_id res chain seq x y z
N MET A 1 26.18 -125.12 -26.09
CA MET A 1 26.32 -123.73 -26.57
C MET A 1 27.51 -123.71 -27.50
N THR A 2 27.37 -123.28 -28.77
CA THR A 2 28.52 -123.22 -29.68
C THR A 2 29.35 -121.97 -29.41
N GLU A 3 30.66 -122.01 -29.69
CA GLU A 3 31.55 -120.86 -29.52
C GLU A 3 31.03 -119.59 -30.25
N LEU A 4 30.37 -119.79 -31.40
CA LEU A 4 29.73 -118.73 -32.19
C LEU A 4 28.53 -118.08 -31.49
N ASP A 5 27.79 -118.82 -30.67
CA ASP A 5 26.64 -118.29 -29.93
C ASP A 5 27.11 -117.48 -28.72
N PHE A 6 28.15 -117.94 -28.03
CA PHE A 6 28.76 -117.21 -26.94
C PHE A 6 29.41 -115.89 -27.41
N ARG A 7 30.15 -115.91 -28.53
CA ARG A 7 30.70 -114.69 -29.15
C ARG A 7 29.61 -113.70 -29.57
N ARG A 8 28.50 -114.19 -30.15
CA ARG A 8 27.34 -113.33 -30.50
C ARG A 8 26.69 -112.72 -29.26
N TRP A 9 26.54 -113.50 -28.19
CA TRP A 9 26.00 -113.01 -26.92
C TRP A 9 26.89 -111.95 -26.28
N ILE A 10 28.22 -112.14 -26.25
CA ILE A 10 29.18 -111.13 -25.78
C ILE A 10 29.08 -109.85 -26.60
N MET A 11 29.08 -109.94 -27.93
CA MET A 11 28.99 -108.76 -28.79
C MET A 11 27.71 -107.98 -28.55
N ARG A 12 26.56 -108.66 -28.39
CA ARG A 12 25.28 -108.02 -28.10
C ARG A 12 25.29 -107.28 -26.75
N ASN A 13 25.74 -107.94 -25.68
CA ASN A 13 25.84 -107.29 -24.36
C ASN A 13 26.81 -106.10 -24.37
N PHE A 14 27.93 -106.22 -25.09
CA PHE A 14 28.88 -105.11 -25.22
C PHE A 14 28.30 -103.93 -26.00
N CYS A 15 27.54 -104.19 -27.06
CA CYS A 15 26.82 -103.15 -27.81
C CYS A 15 25.75 -102.46 -26.94
N GLU A 16 24.93 -103.23 -26.21
CA GLU A 16 23.89 -102.69 -25.31
C GLU A 16 24.51 -101.84 -24.17
N LEU A 17 25.60 -102.31 -23.56
CA LEU A 17 26.33 -101.56 -22.54
C LEU A 17 26.93 -100.25 -23.10
N LYS A 18 27.54 -100.31 -24.30
CA LYS A 18 28.12 -99.15 -24.97
C LYS A 18 27.05 -98.08 -25.25
N GLU A 19 25.87 -98.47 -25.73
CA GLU A 19 24.77 -97.54 -25.98
C GLU A 19 24.25 -96.91 -24.69
N HIS A 20 24.11 -97.68 -23.62
CA HIS A 20 23.68 -97.16 -22.32
C HIS A 20 24.67 -96.11 -21.79
N VAL A 21 25.98 -96.40 -21.81
CA VAL A 21 27.02 -95.46 -21.39
C VAL A 21 26.99 -94.20 -22.26
N LEU A 22 26.83 -94.33 -23.59
CA LEU A 22 26.75 -93.18 -24.49
C LEU A 22 25.53 -92.28 -24.18
N ASN A 23 24.38 -92.88 -23.89
CA ASN A 23 23.17 -92.15 -23.52
C ASN A 23 23.33 -91.44 -22.18
N GLN A 24 23.87 -92.13 -21.17
CA GLN A 24 24.20 -91.50 -19.89
C GLN A 24 25.16 -90.33 -20.05
N CYS A 25 26.22 -90.46 -20.87
CA CYS A 25 27.13 -89.37 -21.16
C CYS A 25 26.48 -88.17 -21.88
N LYS A 26 25.42 -88.40 -22.68
CA LYS A 26 24.65 -87.31 -23.32
C LYS A 26 23.75 -86.61 -22.31
N GLU A 27 23.08 -87.38 -21.46
CA GLU A 27 22.21 -86.86 -20.40
C GLU A 27 23.00 -86.00 -19.40
N THR A 28 24.17 -86.46 -18.95
CA THR A 28 25.03 -85.70 -18.03
C THR A 28 25.47 -84.37 -18.63
N LYS A 29 25.91 -84.35 -19.90
CA LYS A 29 26.27 -83.12 -20.62
C LYS A 29 25.09 -82.15 -20.77
N ASN A 30 23.88 -82.67 -20.98
CA ASN A 30 22.68 -81.83 -21.08
C ASN A 30 22.30 -81.22 -19.71
N LEU A 31 22.49 -81.97 -18.63
CA LEU A 31 22.31 -81.47 -17.27
C LEU A 31 23.33 -80.40 -16.93
N GLU A 32 24.60 -80.60 -17.25
CA GLU A 32 25.68 -79.64 -17.05
C GLU A 32 25.37 -78.29 -17.71
N LYS A 33 25.00 -78.29 -19.00
CA LYS A 33 24.56 -77.08 -19.72
C LYS A 33 23.35 -76.40 -19.08
N ARG A 34 22.41 -77.18 -18.53
CA ARG A 34 21.24 -76.64 -17.82
C ARG A 34 21.64 -75.99 -16.51
N PHE A 35 22.60 -76.56 -15.79
CA PHE A 35 23.16 -75.97 -14.58
C PHE A 35 23.90 -74.68 -14.89
N GLU A 36 24.81 -74.68 -15.88
CA GLU A 36 25.53 -73.47 -16.32
C GLU A 36 24.56 -72.33 -16.66
N LYS A 37 23.52 -72.60 -17.46
CA LYS A 37 22.50 -71.60 -17.79
C LYS A 37 21.82 -71.02 -16.55
N ARG A 38 21.49 -71.87 -15.56
CA ARG A 38 20.89 -71.43 -14.30
C ARG A 38 21.84 -70.61 -13.44
N PHE A 39 23.13 -70.95 -13.44
CA PHE A 39 24.16 -70.17 -12.74
C PHE A 39 24.29 -68.78 -13.34
N GLU A 40 24.33 -68.65 -14.67
CA GLU A 40 24.38 -67.35 -15.34
C GLU A 40 23.12 -66.50 -15.09
N GLU A 41 21.93 -67.11 -15.14
CA GLU A 41 20.68 -66.45 -14.76
C GLU A 41 20.69 -66.00 -13.28
N MET A 42 21.36 -66.74 -12.40
CA MET A 42 21.50 -66.38 -10.99
C MET A 42 22.50 -65.23 -10.80
N ILE A 43 23.64 -65.25 -11.50
CA ILE A 43 24.64 -64.18 -11.46
C ILE A 43 24.03 -62.85 -11.91
N THR A 44 23.37 -62.84 -13.07
CA THR A 44 22.70 -61.64 -13.58
C THR A 44 21.64 -61.10 -12.60
N ARG A 45 20.89 -61.97 -11.92
CA ARG A 45 19.97 -61.56 -10.86
C ARG A 45 20.68 -60.97 -9.64
N MET A 46 21.79 -61.57 -9.20
CA MET A 46 22.59 -61.03 -8.09
C MET A 46 23.10 -59.62 -8.40
N ASP A 47 23.61 -59.38 -9.61
CA ASP A 47 24.06 -58.05 -10.03
C ASP A 47 22.91 -57.03 -10.00
N THR A 48 21.71 -57.42 -10.43
CA THR A 48 20.54 -56.51 -10.36
C THR A 48 20.12 -56.20 -8.93
N LEU A 49 20.20 -57.18 -8.03
CA LEU A 49 19.88 -56.99 -6.62
C LEU A 49 20.91 -56.08 -5.94
N GLU A 50 22.19 -56.22 -6.27
CA GLU A 50 23.25 -55.35 -5.76
C GLU A 50 23.03 -53.88 -6.17
N ARG A 51 22.69 -53.63 -7.44
CA ARG A 51 22.34 -52.27 -7.90
C ARG A 51 21.13 -51.69 -7.15
N ASN A 52 20.05 -52.46 -7.04
CA ASN A 52 18.83 -52.03 -6.33
C ASN A 52 19.10 -51.75 -4.84
N MET A 53 19.98 -52.53 -4.20
CA MET A 53 20.35 -52.31 -2.80
C MET A 53 21.11 -50.99 -2.62
N ASN A 54 21.97 -50.62 -3.57
CA ASN A 54 22.67 -49.34 -3.56
C ASN A 54 21.72 -48.16 -3.75
N GLU A 55 20.79 -48.25 -4.71
CA GLU A 55 19.75 -47.22 -4.92
C GLU A 55 18.87 -47.03 -3.66
N LEU A 56 18.48 -48.13 -3.02
CA LEU A 56 17.69 -48.10 -1.78
C LEU A 56 18.46 -47.42 -0.63
N LYS A 57 19.78 -47.60 -0.57
CA LYS A 57 20.65 -46.95 0.42
C LYS A 57 20.70 -45.43 0.19
N GLU A 58 20.83 -44.98 -1.05
CA GLU A 58 20.81 -43.54 -1.39
C GLU A 58 19.45 -42.91 -1.09
N LEU A 59 18.35 -43.60 -1.43
CA LEU A 59 17.00 -43.15 -1.09
C LEU A 59 16.80 -42.99 0.43
N LYS A 60 17.41 -43.86 1.22
CA LYS A 60 17.38 -43.75 2.69
C LYS A 60 18.13 -42.51 3.19
N ASN A 61 19.25 -42.15 2.56
CA ASN A 61 20.01 -40.95 2.90
C ASN A 61 19.22 -39.67 2.60
N THR A 62 18.68 -39.55 1.38
CA THR A 62 17.89 -38.38 0.97
C THR A 62 16.64 -38.21 1.83
N LYS A 63 15.98 -39.30 2.22
CA LYS A 63 14.87 -39.26 3.18
C LYS A 63 15.26 -38.65 4.53
N ARG A 64 16.47 -38.91 5.02
CA ARG A 64 16.96 -38.33 6.28
C ARG A 64 17.23 -36.83 6.11
N GLU A 65 17.89 -36.43 5.04
CA GLU A 65 18.13 -35.01 4.73
C GLU A 65 16.83 -34.22 4.62
N LEU A 66 15.80 -34.79 3.96
CA LEU A 66 14.48 -34.19 3.90
C LEU A 66 13.85 -34.00 5.28
N ARG A 67 14.01 -34.96 6.20
CA ARG A 67 13.50 -34.83 7.57
C ARG A 67 14.19 -33.70 8.33
N GLU A 68 15.50 -33.58 8.20
CA GLU A 68 16.29 -32.53 8.85
C GLU A 68 15.90 -31.15 8.31
N ALA A 69 15.76 -31.02 6.98
CA ALA A 69 15.27 -29.80 6.34
C ALA A 69 13.86 -29.45 6.82
N ASN A 70 12.96 -30.42 6.95
CA ASN A 70 11.59 -30.18 7.41
C ASN A 70 11.55 -29.68 8.86
N THR A 71 12.39 -30.25 9.74
CA THR A 71 12.54 -29.77 11.13
C THR A 71 13.08 -28.34 11.16
N SER A 72 14.07 -28.02 10.31
CA SER A 72 14.60 -26.66 10.20
C SER A 72 13.59 -25.67 9.63
N PHE A 73 12.70 -26.10 8.74
CA PHE A 73 11.64 -25.22 8.23
C PHE A 73 10.59 -24.94 9.30
N ASN A 74 10.18 -25.95 10.06
CA ASN A 74 9.22 -25.77 11.14
C ASN A 74 9.72 -24.76 12.18
N SER A 75 10.97 -24.87 12.63
CA SER A 75 11.52 -23.90 13.60
C SER A 75 11.59 -22.46 13.04
N ARG A 76 11.84 -22.30 11.74
CA ARG A 76 11.81 -20.99 11.08
C ARG A 76 10.39 -20.44 10.93
N ILE A 77 9.40 -21.31 10.75
CA ILE A 77 7.98 -20.93 10.71
C ILE A 77 7.56 -20.44 12.10
N ASP A 78 7.85 -21.20 13.15
CA ASP A 78 7.54 -20.81 14.53
C ASP A 78 8.12 -19.42 14.88
N GLN A 79 9.40 -19.19 14.53
CA GLN A 79 10.04 -17.89 14.70
C GLN A 79 9.39 -16.77 13.88
N ALA A 80 8.90 -17.08 12.68
CA ALA A 80 8.20 -16.09 11.86
C ALA A 80 6.83 -15.73 12.44
N GLU A 81 6.11 -16.71 12.99
CA GLU A 81 4.82 -16.51 13.66
C GLU A 81 4.95 -15.64 14.91
N GLU A 82 5.99 -15.86 15.73
CA GLU A 82 6.30 -15.00 16.88
C GLU A 82 6.57 -13.56 16.45
N ARG A 83 7.42 -13.36 15.43
CA ARG A 83 7.72 -12.02 14.89
C ARG A 83 6.48 -11.32 14.30
N ILE A 84 5.58 -12.07 13.66
CA ILE A 84 4.32 -11.52 13.15
C ILE A 84 3.47 -11.04 14.33
N SER A 85 3.36 -11.83 15.39
CA SER A 85 2.60 -11.47 16.60
C SER A 85 3.15 -10.18 17.24
N GLU A 86 4.47 -10.06 17.37
CA GLU A 86 5.11 -8.83 17.88
C GLU A 86 4.81 -7.59 17.02
N VAL A 87 4.84 -7.74 15.69
CA VAL A 87 4.54 -6.64 14.77
C VAL A 87 3.07 -6.24 14.85
N GLU A 88 2.15 -7.20 15.00
CA GLU A 88 0.73 -6.91 15.18
C GLU A 88 0.47 -6.07 16.44
N ASP A 89 1.14 -6.39 17.55
CA ASP A 89 1.06 -5.61 18.79
C ASP A 89 1.61 -4.19 18.61
N GLN A 90 2.75 -4.04 17.94
CA GLN A 90 3.33 -2.72 17.63
C GLN A 90 2.39 -1.88 16.75
N LEU A 91 1.78 -2.49 15.73
CA LEU A 91 0.81 -1.80 14.86
C LEU A 91 -0.41 -1.31 15.64
N ASN A 92 -0.88 -2.12 16.60
CA ASN A 92 -2.00 -1.73 17.46
C ASN A 92 -1.65 -0.53 18.35
N GLU A 93 -0.43 -0.45 18.85
CA GLU A 93 0.02 0.70 19.65
C GLU A 93 0.17 1.97 18.80
N ILE A 94 0.83 1.88 17.64
CA ILE A 94 0.94 3.01 16.68
C ILE A 94 -0.46 3.53 16.30
N LYS A 95 -1.43 2.64 16.11
CA LYS A 95 -2.82 3.03 15.80
C LYS A 95 -3.48 3.81 16.94
N ARG A 96 -3.16 3.51 18.20
CA ARG A 96 -3.67 4.27 19.36
C ARG A 96 -3.01 5.64 19.44
N GLU A 97 -1.69 5.70 19.29
CA GLU A 97 -0.92 6.94 19.32
C GLU A 97 -1.35 7.92 18.21
N THR A 98 -1.47 7.43 16.98
CA THR A 98 -1.94 8.22 15.83
C THR A 98 -3.33 8.81 16.04
N LYS A 99 -4.22 8.08 16.71
CA LYS A 99 -5.56 8.60 17.08
C LYS A 99 -5.48 9.74 18.10
N ILE A 100 -4.51 9.69 19.03
CA ILE A 100 -4.30 10.75 20.02
C ILE A 100 -3.72 12.00 19.34
N THR A 101 -2.71 11.82 18.50
CA THR A 101 -2.08 12.93 17.76
C THR A 101 -3.06 13.59 16.79
N GLU A 102 -3.91 12.81 16.11
CA GLU A 102 -4.97 13.33 15.24
C GLU A 102 -5.98 14.19 16.01
N LYS A 103 -6.42 13.74 17.19
CA LYS A 103 -7.32 14.53 18.05
C LYS A 103 -6.66 15.84 18.50
N SER A 104 -5.37 15.79 18.85
CA SER A 104 -4.61 16.98 19.24
C SER A 104 -4.49 17.96 18.06
N ALA A 105 -4.16 17.47 16.87
CA ALA A 105 -4.07 18.28 15.66
C ALA A 105 -5.40 18.96 15.31
N LYS A 106 -6.53 18.24 15.39
CA LYS A 106 -7.87 18.81 15.17
C LYS A 106 -8.21 19.93 16.16
N ARG A 107 -7.87 19.75 17.45
CA ARG A 107 -8.05 20.82 18.46
C ARG A 107 -7.17 22.02 18.15
N ASN A 108 -5.92 21.80 17.77
CA ASN A 108 -4.99 22.88 17.44
C ASN A 108 -5.46 23.66 16.20
N GLU A 109 -5.96 22.98 15.18
CA GLU A 109 -6.56 23.61 13.99
C GLU A 109 -7.76 24.49 14.36
N GLN A 110 -8.68 23.97 15.19
CA GLN A 110 -9.82 24.73 15.70
C GLN A 110 -9.37 25.96 16.51
N SER A 111 -8.45 25.78 17.44
CA SER A 111 -7.89 26.88 18.24
C SER A 111 -7.21 27.94 17.38
N LEU A 112 -6.46 27.52 16.34
CA LEU A 112 -5.83 28.46 15.40
C LEU A 112 -6.89 29.22 14.60
N GLN A 113 -7.96 28.57 14.18
CA GLN A 113 -9.07 29.21 13.47
C GLN A 113 -9.75 30.27 14.36
N GLU A 114 -10.06 29.92 15.61
CA GLU A 114 -10.66 30.84 16.59
C GLU A 114 -9.73 32.03 16.89
N MET A 115 -8.43 31.79 17.07
CA MET A 115 -7.45 32.87 17.26
C MET A 115 -7.36 33.77 16.02
N TRP A 116 -7.33 33.18 14.82
CA TRP A 116 -7.30 33.96 13.57
C TRP A 116 -8.55 34.82 13.41
N ASP A 117 -9.73 34.28 13.74
CA ASP A 117 -10.99 35.00 13.70
C ASP A 117 -11.04 36.11 14.75
N TYR A 118 -10.50 35.86 15.95
CA TYR A 118 -10.34 36.87 17.01
C TYR A 118 -9.42 38.02 16.56
N VAL A 119 -8.24 37.71 16.02
CA VAL A 119 -7.26 38.70 15.54
C VAL A 119 -7.81 39.51 14.37
N LYS A 120 -8.57 38.88 13.46
CA LYS A 120 -9.21 39.55 12.31
C LYS A 120 -10.53 40.23 12.66
N ARG A 121 -11.04 40.06 13.89
CA ARG A 121 -12.32 40.63 14.33
C ARG A 121 -12.43 42.14 14.10
N PRO A 122 -11.43 42.99 14.38
CA PRO A 122 -11.49 44.43 14.07
C PRO A 122 -11.24 44.79 12.60
N ASN A 123 -10.92 43.83 11.71
CA ASN A 123 -10.50 44.13 10.34
C ASN A 123 -11.70 44.22 9.38
N LEU A 124 -11.79 45.30 8.61
CA LEU A 124 -12.73 45.49 7.50
C LEU A 124 -11.98 45.39 6.17
N ARG A 125 -12.62 44.79 5.16
CA ARG A 125 -12.04 44.63 3.82
C ARG A 125 -12.82 45.48 2.82
N LEU A 126 -12.14 46.42 2.16
CA LEU A 126 -12.69 47.19 1.04
C LEU A 126 -12.24 46.58 -0.28
N ILE A 127 -13.19 46.48 -1.22
CA ILE A 127 -13.01 45.83 -2.53
C ILE A 127 -13.43 46.83 -3.60
N GLY A 128 -12.69 46.87 -4.72
CA GLY A 128 -13.03 47.73 -5.86
C GLY A 128 -12.59 49.19 -5.72
N VAL A 129 -11.78 49.52 -4.71
CA VAL A 129 -11.19 50.86 -4.57
C VAL A 129 -10.05 51.00 -5.57
N PRO A 130 -10.09 51.96 -6.54
CA PRO A 130 -9.03 52.16 -7.54
C PRO A 130 -7.65 52.29 -6.93
N GLU A 131 -6.60 51.86 -7.63
CA GLU A 131 -5.21 52.07 -7.18
C GLU A 131 -4.74 53.48 -7.60
N GLY A 132 -4.19 54.25 -6.67
CA GLY A 132 -3.53 55.52 -6.95
C GLY A 132 -2.01 55.37 -7.11
N ASP A 133 -1.39 56.20 -7.95
CA ASP A 133 0.05 56.13 -8.26
C ASP A 133 0.96 56.35 -7.03
N GLU A 134 0.47 57.06 -6.02
CA GLU A 134 1.18 57.35 -4.76
C GLU A 134 0.29 57.06 -3.54
N GLU A 135 -0.16 55.82 -3.36
CA GLU A 135 -0.93 55.43 -2.18
C GLU A 135 -0.08 55.41 -0.90
N ASN A 136 -0.39 56.30 0.04
CA ASN A 136 0.11 56.26 1.41
C ASN A 136 -1.05 56.03 2.39
N GLU A 137 -0.72 55.73 3.65
CA GLU A 137 -1.72 55.47 4.69
C GLU A 137 -2.73 56.61 4.82
N SER A 138 -2.28 57.87 4.80
CA SER A 138 -3.16 59.04 4.93
C SER A 138 -4.13 59.22 3.75
N LYS A 139 -3.72 58.94 2.50
CA LYS A 139 -4.65 58.94 1.34
C LYS A 139 -5.68 57.82 1.47
N LEU A 140 -5.30 56.64 1.96
CA LEU A 140 -6.23 55.55 2.22
C LEU A 140 -7.21 55.90 3.35
N GLU A 141 -6.75 56.60 4.40
CA GLU A 141 -7.61 57.11 5.46
C GLU A 141 -8.61 58.14 4.95
N ASN A 142 -8.17 59.12 4.14
CA ASN A 142 -9.06 60.10 3.51
C ASN A 142 -10.10 59.41 2.62
N THR A 143 -9.67 58.44 1.81
CA THR A 143 -10.58 57.64 0.96
C THR A 143 -11.61 56.89 1.81
N LEU A 144 -11.21 56.32 2.94
CA LEU A 144 -12.15 55.68 3.88
C LEU A 144 -13.15 56.69 4.45
N GLN A 145 -12.70 57.89 4.83
CA GLN A 145 -13.56 58.95 5.34
C GLN A 145 -14.56 59.42 4.28
N ASP A 146 -14.13 59.62 3.04
CA ASP A 146 -14.98 59.99 1.90
C ASP A 146 -16.06 58.93 1.66
N ILE A 147 -15.68 57.65 1.64
CA ILE A 147 -16.63 56.52 1.51
C ILE A 147 -17.66 56.55 2.65
N ILE A 148 -17.22 56.79 3.89
CA ILE A 148 -18.13 56.83 5.05
C ILE A 148 -19.06 58.05 4.98
N GLN A 149 -18.57 59.22 4.58
CA GLN A 149 -19.38 60.44 4.45
C GLN A 149 -20.44 60.30 3.36
N GLU A 150 -20.04 59.82 2.19
CA GLU A 150 -20.92 59.61 1.04
C GLU A 150 -22.02 58.58 1.36
N ASN A 151 -21.66 57.51 2.08
CA ASN A 151 -22.59 56.40 2.30
C ASN A 151 -23.38 56.46 3.61
N PHE A 152 -22.75 56.95 4.69
CA PHE A 152 -23.26 56.88 6.06
C PHE A 152 -22.94 58.19 6.84
N PRO A 153 -23.50 59.34 6.43
CA PRO A 153 -23.16 60.65 7.01
C PRO A 153 -23.44 60.76 8.52
N HIS A 154 -24.37 59.94 9.05
CA HIS A 154 -24.67 59.86 10.49
C HIS A 154 -23.56 59.16 11.29
N LEU A 155 -22.82 58.21 10.69
CA LEU A 155 -21.66 57.57 11.32
C LEU A 155 -20.45 58.51 11.28
N ALA A 156 -20.34 59.31 10.23
CA ALA A 156 -19.23 60.22 10.04
C ALA A 156 -19.19 61.37 11.07
N ARG A 157 -20.34 61.77 11.60
CA ARG A 157 -20.44 62.75 12.72
C ARG A 157 -20.10 62.15 14.09
N GLN A 158 -20.09 60.83 14.23
CA GLN A 158 -19.85 60.13 15.51
C GLN A 158 -18.51 59.39 15.53
N ALA A 159 -17.93 59.11 14.37
CA ALA A 159 -16.65 58.44 14.24
C ALA A 159 -15.53 59.49 14.36
N ASN A 160 -15.05 59.71 15.58
CA ASN A 160 -13.69 60.19 15.77
C ASN A 160 -12.78 58.99 15.40
N THR A 161 -12.45 58.87 14.10
CA THR A 161 -11.90 57.66 13.48
C THR A 161 -10.52 57.31 14.03
N GLN A 162 -10.50 56.62 15.17
CA GLN A 162 -9.30 56.02 15.74
C GLN A 162 -9.02 54.69 15.02
N LEU A 163 -8.35 54.80 13.89
CA LEU A 163 -7.86 53.69 13.09
C LEU A 163 -6.52 53.20 13.67
N GLN A 164 -6.28 51.88 13.61
CA GLN A 164 -5.02 51.30 14.04
C GLN A 164 -4.02 51.23 12.88
N GLU A 165 -4.49 50.75 11.73
CA GLU A 165 -3.66 50.48 10.55
C GLU A 165 -4.56 50.37 9.32
N ILE A 166 -4.11 50.89 8.17
CA ILE A 166 -4.78 50.73 6.89
C ILE A 166 -3.74 50.42 5.83
N GLN A 167 -3.94 49.30 5.13
CA GLN A 167 -2.98 48.88 4.12
C GLN A 167 -3.64 48.06 3.01
N ARG A 168 -3.03 48.10 1.83
CA ARG A 168 -3.37 47.20 0.73
C ARG A 168 -2.80 45.82 1.02
N THR A 169 -3.55 44.77 0.65
CA THR A 169 -3.02 43.41 0.70
C THR A 169 -1.79 43.28 -0.21
N PRO A 170 -0.71 42.60 0.21
CA PRO A 170 0.48 42.40 -0.60
C PRO A 170 0.17 41.79 -1.97
N GLN A 171 0.92 42.21 -3.00
CA GLN A 171 0.85 41.63 -4.33
C GLN A 171 1.32 40.17 -4.26
N ARG A 172 0.45 39.21 -4.61
CA ARG A 172 0.90 37.83 -4.86
C ARG A 172 1.56 37.77 -6.24
N TYR A 173 2.55 36.89 -6.43
CA TYR A 173 3.51 36.71 -7.54
C TYR A 173 3.11 36.98 -9.02
N SER A 174 1.86 37.35 -9.35
CA SER A 174 1.43 37.71 -10.71
C SER A 174 1.27 39.23 -10.89
N ALA A 175 2.01 39.79 -11.84
CA ALA A 175 2.00 41.21 -12.22
C ALA A 175 0.81 41.64 -13.11
N ARG A 176 -0.17 40.75 -13.36
CA ARG A 176 -1.31 41.01 -14.28
C ARG A 176 -2.65 40.87 -13.57
N ARG A 177 -2.93 41.73 -12.58
CA ARG A 177 -4.29 41.91 -12.05
C ARG A 177 -4.90 43.17 -12.64
N ALA A 178 -6.00 43.02 -13.37
CA ALA A 178 -6.85 44.15 -13.80
C ALA A 178 -7.73 44.69 -12.66
N THR A 179 -7.90 43.93 -11.57
CA THR A 179 -8.71 44.33 -10.42
C THR A 179 -7.85 44.96 -9.33
N PRO A 180 -8.24 46.11 -8.76
CA PRO A 180 -7.52 46.74 -7.66
C PRO A 180 -7.34 45.81 -6.45
N ARG A 181 -6.20 45.90 -5.77
CA ARG A 181 -5.92 45.16 -4.52
C ARG A 181 -6.94 45.52 -3.43
N HIS A 182 -7.17 44.61 -2.49
CA HIS A 182 -8.12 44.90 -1.41
C HIS A 182 -7.42 45.71 -0.34
N ILE A 183 -8.14 46.65 0.28
CA ILE A 183 -7.66 47.38 1.45
C ILE A 183 -8.13 46.64 2.70
N ILE A 184 -7.22 46.38 3.63
CA ILE A 184 -7.51 45.92 4.99
C ILE A 184 -7.42 47.13 5.90
N VAL A 185 -8.53 47.40 6.59
CA VAL A 185 -8.68 48.49 7.55
C VAL A 185 -8.80 47.85 8.94
N ARG A 186 -7.87 48.11 9.84
CA ARG A 186 -7.91 47.64 11.22
C ARG A 186 -8.37 48.76 12.15
N PHE A 187 -9.51 48.57 12.81
CA PHE A 187 -10.05 49.55 13.75
C PHE A 187 -9.56 49.32 15.18
N ASN A 188 -9.37 50.37 15.98
CA ASN A 188 -9.04 50.24 17.40
C ASN A 188 -10.16 49.60 18.22
N ARG A 189 -11.42 49.75 17.79
CA ARG A 189 -12.60 49.15 18.43
C ARG A 189 -13.42 48.36 17.42
N VAL A 190 -13.74 47.11 17.77
CA VAL A 190 -14.58 46.22 16.96
C VAL A 190 -15.98 46.79 16.72
N GLU A 191 -16.53 47.52 17.70
CA GLU A 191 -17.85 48.16 17.62
C GLU A 191 -17.98 49.08 16.39
N ILE A 192 -16.91 49.81 16.03
CA ILE A 192 -16.89 50.73 14.89
C ILE A 192 -17.06 49.94 13.59
N LYS A 193 -16.26 48.88 13.40
CA LYS A 193 -16.39 47.98 12.25
C LYS A 193 -17.80 47.40 12.14
N GLU A 194 -18.36 46.91 13.25
CA GLU A 194 -19.68 46.30 13.24
C GLU A 194 -20.78 47.30 12.87
N ARG A 195 -20.70 48.55 13.35
CA ARG A 195 -21.65 49.61 12.98
C ARG A 195 -21.59 49.93 11.49
N ILE A 196 -20.39 50.05 10.92
CA ILE A 196 -20.20 50.27 9.47
C ILE A 196 -20.78 49.10 8.67
N LEU A 197 -20.48 47.86 9.06
CA LEU A 197 -21.02 46.67 8.39
C LEU A 197 -22.55 46.57 8.49
N ARG A 198 -23.14 46.92 9.65
CA ARG A 198 -24.60 46.97 9.83
C ARG A 198 -25.23 48.00 8.90
N ALA A 199 -24.72 49.23 8.87
CA ALA A 199 -25.21 50.29 8.01
C ALA A 199 -25.09 49.93 6.51
N ALA A 200 -23.98 49.32 6.10
CA ALA A 200 -23.78 48.84 4.73
C ALA A 200 -24.79 47.76 4.32
N ARG A 201 -25.06 46.77 5.20
CA ARG A 201 -26.07 45.74 4.96
C ARG A 201 -27.47 46.34 4.83
N GLU A 202 -27.81 47.33 5.64
CA GLU A 202 -29.11 48.02 5.57
C GLU A 202 -29.28 48.84 4.29
N LYS A 203 -28.25 49.60 3.89
CA LYS A 203 -28.27 50.39 2.65
C LYS A 203 -28.45 49.47 1.43
N GLY A 204 -27.74 48.34 1.39
CA GLY A 204 -27.88 47.33 0.33
C GLY A 204 -29.29 46.72 0.24
N ARG A 205 -29.93 46.42 1.38
CA ARG A 205 -31.33 45.92 1.41
C ARG A 205 -32.33 46.96 0.91
N LYS A 206 -32.18 48.23 1.32
CA LYS A 206 -33.05 49.33 0.87
C LYS A 206 -32.90 49.61 -0.61
N GLY A 207 -31.69 49.53 -1.16
CA GLY A 207 -31.42 49.66 -2.60
C GLY A 207 -32.17 48.59 -3.41
N ARG A 208 -31.98 47.31 -3.07
CA ARG A 208 -32.67 46.19 -3.76
C ARG A 208 -34.19 46.27 -3.66
N LYS A 209 -34.73 46.75 -2.54
CA LYS A 209 -36.18 46.92 -2.38
C LYS A 209 -36.72 48.01 -3.31
N ARG A 210 -36.04 49.17 -3.36
CA ARG A 210 -36.40 50.29 -4.26
C ARG A 210 -36.26 49.93 -5.74
N GLU A 211 -35.27 49.12 -6.09
CA GLU A 211 -35.07 48.64 -7.45
C GLU A 211 -36.22 47.71 -7.89
N ARG A 212 -36.59 46.75 -7.04
CA ARG A 212 -37.75 45.87 -7.26
C ARG A 212 -39.09 46.61 -7.32
N GLU A 213 -39.26 47.69 -6.54
CA GLU A 213 -40.46 48.53 -6.59
C GLU A 213 -40.51 49.33 -7.89
N ARG A 214 -39.39 49.89 -8.35
CA ARG A 214 -39.29 50.60 -9.64
C ARG A 214 -39.46 49.70 -10.86
N GLU A 215 -39.03 48.45 -10.79
CA GLU A 215 -39.26 47.46 -11.86
C GLU A 215 -40.76 47.13 -11.96
N ARG A 216 -41.46 46.96 -10.83
CA ARG A 216 -42.92 46.73 -10.80
C ARG A 216 -43.73 47.93 -11.29
N GLU A 217 -43.27 49.16 -11.02
CA GLU A 217 -43.91 50.39 -11.52
C GLU A 217 -43.68 50.63 -13.01
N ARG A 218 -42.68 49.98 -13.63
CA ARG A 218 -42.42 50.06 -15.09
C ARG A 218 -43.17 49.00 -15.90
N GLU A 219 -43.74 48.01 -15.23
CA GLU A 219 -44.53 46.92 -15.83
C GLU A 219 -46.05 47.18 -15.80
N ILE A 220 -46.48 48.37 -15.33
CA ILE A 220 -47.87 48.88 -15.35
C ILE A 220 -47.95 50.06 -16.32
#